data_AF-A0A510E6I2-F1
#
_entry.id   AF-A0A510E6I2-F1
#
_cell.length_a   1.000
_cell.length_b   1.000
_cell.length_c   1.000
_cell.angle_alpha   90.00
_cell.angle_beta   90.00
_cell.angle_gamma   90.00
#
_symmetry.space_group_name_H-M   'P 1'
#
loop_
_entity.id
_entity.type
_entity.pdbx_description
1 polymer ?
#
loop_
_entity_poly.entity_id
_entity_poly.type
_entity_poly.pdbx_seq_one_letter_code
_entity_poly.pdbx_strand_id
1 'polypeptide(L)'
;MMTELSGTTLKIYNYMIKQKKPVKLTKIQKDLNMSSKSLVHYHLKKLIEEGLVKEVDDGYIVSKVVLEDYIRIRSMVLPNSIFLASFFISSLVLFVIISLFYSGNDTSSIFAGLVIATASAYFVRDVVRKIKRF
;
A
#
# COMPACT_ATOMS: atom_id res chain seq x y z
N MET A 1 15.00 -10.33 3.72
CA MET A 1 14.18 -9.83 4.85
C MET A 1 13.91 -8.37 4.56
N MET A 2 12.67 -7.99 4.25
CA MET A 2 12.33 -6.59 4.02
C MET A 2 12.50 -5.87 5.36
N THR A 3 13.62 -5.16 5.52
CA THR A 3 13.82 -4.32 6.69
C THR A 3 12.81 -3.19 6.58
N GLU A 4 11.85 -3.13 7.51
CA GLU A 4 10.89 -2.02 7.58
C GLU A 4 11.66 -0.71 7.38
N LEU A 5 11.29 0.03 6.34
CA LEU A 5 11.90 1.31 6.02
C LEU A 5 11.63 2.25 7.21
N SER A 6 12.60 2.41 8.11
CA SER A 6 12.44 3.26 9.29
C SER A 6 13.42 4.44 9.27
N GLY A 7 13.01 5.53 9.93
CA GLY A 7 13.80 6.74 10.09
C GLY A 7 14.12 7.46 8.78
N THR A 8 15.39 7.84 8.61
CA THR A 8 15.87 8.69 7.50
C THR A 8 15.67 8.06 6.12
N THR A 9 15.79 6.73 6.00
CA THR A 9 15.64 6.01 4.73
C THR A 9 14.23 6.19 4.16
N LEU A 10 13.20 6.04 5.00
CA LEU A 10 11.81 6.27 4.63
C LEU A 10 11.55 7.73 4.29
N LYS A 11 12.16 8.67 5.02
CA LYS A 11 12.04 10.11 4.76
C LYS A 11 12.55 10.46 3.36
N ILE A 12 13.70 9.92 2.95
CA ILE A 12 14.26 10.11 1.61
C ILE A 12 13.35 9.50 0.54
N TYR A 13 12.90 8.26 0.75
CA TYR A 13 12.01 7.57 -0.18
C TYR A 13 10.69 8.31 -0.40
N ASN A 14 10.02 8.74 0.67
CA ASN A 14 8.76 9.51 0.60
C ASN A 14 8.94 10.86 -0.08
N TYR A 15 10.08 11.52 0.13
CA TYR A 15 10.42 12.74 -0.58
C TYR A 15 10.58 12.48 -2.09
N MET A 16 11.25 11.40 -2.47
CA MET A 16 11.44 11.04 -3.88
C MET A 16 10.16 10.62 -4.59
N ILE A 17 9.21 9.94 -3.92
CA ILE A 17 7.89 9.60 -4.48
C ILE A 17 7.13 10.83 -4.96
N LYS A 18 7.28 11.97 -4.26
CA LYS A 18 6.59 13.22 -4.60
C LYS A 18 7.20 13.93 -5.81
N GLN A 19 8.37 13.50 -6.29
CA GLN A 19 9.07 14.13 -7.39
C GLN A 19 8.70 13.48 -8.72
N LYS A 20 8.30 14.31 -9.71
CA LYS A 20 7.96 13.85 -11.07
C LYS A 20 9.18 13.63 -11.97
N LYS A 21 10.37 14.03 -11.53
CA LYS A 21 11.62 14.01 -12.29
C LYS A 21 12.73 13.33 -11.47
N PRO A 22 13.78 12.79 -12.12
CA PRO A 22 14.97 12.31 -11.44
C PRO A 22 15.50 13.35 -10.45
N VAL A 23 15.87 12.88 -9.26
CA VAL A 23 16.28 13.74 -8.17
C VAL A 23 17.78 13.59 -7.92
N LYS A 24 18.52 14.68 -8.02
CA LYS A 24 19.95 14.69 -7.72
C LYS A 24 20.20 14.54 -6.23
N LEU A 25 21.27 13.85 -5.86
CA LEU A 25 21.70 13.66 -4.47
C LEU A 25 21.79 14.99 -3.71
N THR A 26 22.34 16.02 -4.35
CA THR A 26 22.47 17.37 -3.78
C THR A 26 21.13 18.02 -3.48
N LYS A 27 20.10 17.74 -4.28
CA LYS A 27 18.74 18.24 -4.05
C LYS A 27 18.10 17.52 -2.87
N ILE A 28 18.25 16.19 -2.78
CA ILE A 28 17.78 15.39 -1.63
C ILE A 28 18.43 15.89 -0.33
N GLN A 29 19.75 16.12 -0.35
CA GLN A 29 20.49 16.61 0.82
C GLN A 29 19.96 17.97 1.30
N LYS A 30 19.81 18.93 0.38
CA LYS A 30 19.34 20.28 0.69
C LYS A 30 17.90 20.28 1.17
N ASP A 31 16.99 19.66 0.44
CA ASP A 31 15.56 19.71 0.73
C ASP A 31 15.19 18.97 2.03
N LEU A 32 15.99 17.98 2.43
CA LEU A 32 15.78 17.24 3.68
C LEU A 32 16.67 17.71 4.83
N ASN A 33 17.48 18.76 4.64
CA ASN A 33 18.47 19.28 5.59
C ASN A 33 19.35 18.18 6.18
N MET A 34 19.85 17.30 5.31
CA MET A 34 20.72 16.19 5.70
C MET A 34 22.12 16.69 6.04
N SER A 35 22.70 16.13 7.11
CA SER A 35 24.00 16.52 7.66
C SER A 35 25.16 16.35 6.68
N SER A 36 25.11 15.36 5.79
CA SER A 36 26.16 15.16 4.77
C SER A 36 25.63 14.47 3.51
N LYS A 37 26.32 14.70 2.38
CA LYS A 37 26.08 13.98 1.12
C LYS A 37 26.31 12.47 1.27
N SER A 38 27.32 12.08 2.06
CA SER A 38 27.64 10.67 2.32
C SER A 38 26.51 9.95 3.05
N LEU A 39 25.83 10.63 3.98
CA LEU A 39 24.67 10.05 4.68
C LEU A 39 23.49 9.83 3.72
N VAL A 40 23.23 10.78 2.81
CA VAL A 40 22.22 10.61 1.75
C VAL A 40 22.60 9.44 0.85
N HIS A 41 23.87 9.35 0.44
CA HIS A 41 24.35 8.25 -0.39
C HIS A 41 24.17 6.88 0.29
N TYR A 42 24.47 6.78 1.58
CA TYR A 42 24.28 5.56 2.37
C TYR A 42 22.81 5.08 2.33
N HIS A 43 21.86 5.98 2.58
CA HIS A 43 20.44 5.63 2.54
C HIS A 43 19.93 5.35 1.12
N LEU A 44 20.42 6.07 0.11
CA LEU A 44 20.10 5.79 -1.30
C LEU A 44 20.61 4.41 -1.73
N LYS A 45 21.83 4.04 -1.32
CA LYS A 45 22.38 2.71 -1.60
C LYS A 45 21.51 1.62 -1.00
N LYS A 46 21.06 1.78 0.25
CA LYS A 46 20.10 0.86 0.88
C LYS A 46 18.79 0.75 0.09
N LEU A 47 18.24 1.89 -0.38
CA LEU A 47 17.04 1.90 -1.22
C LEU A 47 17.24 1.23 -2.59
N ILE A 48 18.45 1.28 -3.16
CA ILE A 48 18.82 0.59 -4.40
C ILE A 48 18.95 -0.91 -4.18
N GLU A 49 19.59 -1.34 -3.10
CA GLU A 49 19.73 -2.75 -2.71
C GLU A 49 18.37 -3.43 -2.50
N GLU A 50 17.40 -2.69 -1.95
CA GLU A 50 16.00 -3.13 -1.79
C GLU A 50 15.17 -3.00 -3.09
N GLY A 51 15.75 -2.49 -4.18
CA GLY A 51 15.09 -2.31 -5.48
C GLY A 51 14.03 -1.20 -5.53
N LEU A 52 13.98 -0.34 -4.52
CA LEU A 52 13.01 0.76 -4.37
C LEU A 52 13.38 1.97 -5.21
N VAL A 53 14.68 2.22 -5.35
CA VAL A 53 15.24 3.34 -6.10
C VAL A 53 16.20 2.80 -7.15
N LYS A 54 16.34 3.53 -8.27
CA LYS A 54 17.31 3.26 -9.32
C LYS A 54 18.07 4.55 -9.66
N GLU A 55 19.36 4.41 -9.92
CA GLU A 55 20.20 5.48 -10.45
C GLU A 55 20.03 5.57 -11.98
N VAL A 56 19.89 6.80 -12.47
CA VAL A 56 19.80 7.17 -13.89
C VAL A 56 20.75 8.34 -14.14
N ASP A 57 21.04 8.65 -15.41
CA ASP A 57 22.05 9.64 -15.77
C ASP A 57 21.83 11.02 -15.12
N ASP A 58 20.58 11.41 -14.85
CA ASP A 58 20.23 12.71 -14.26
C ASP A 58 19.89 12.67 -12.76
N GLY A 59 20.18 11.56 -12.07
CA GLY A 59 20.01 11.40 -10.63
C GLY A 59 19.34 10.08 -10.22
N TYR A 60 18.45 10.13 -9.23
CA TYR A 60 17.78 8.95 -8.70
C TYR A 60 16.27 8.99 -8.97
N ILE A 61 15.69 7.86 -9.36
CA ILE A 61 14.26 7.68 -9.58
C ILE A 61 13.71 6.56 -8.68
N VAL A 62 12.44 6.66 -8.29
CA VAL A 62 11.76 5.57 -7.60
C VAL A 62 11.43 4.48 -8.63
N SER A 63 12.01 3.29 -8.45
CA SER A 63 11.88 2.14 -9.35
C SER A 63 10.63 1.31 -9.02
N LYS A 64 10.45 1.04 -7.73
CA LYS A 64 9.30 0.29 -7.21
C LYS A 64 8.65 1.12 -6.13
N VAL A 65 7.39 1.48 -6.34
CA VAL A 65 6.58 2.06 -5.28
C VAL A 65 6.13 0.89 -4.40
N VAL A 66 6.98 0.48 -3.46
CA VAL A 66 6.54 -0.38 -2.35
C VAL A 66 5.75 0.52 -1.43
N LEU A 67 4.48 0.65 -1.77
CA LEU A 67 3.47 0.92 -0.79
C LEU A 67 3.23 -0.44 -0.13
N GLU A 68 3.72 -0.66 1.08
CA GLU A 68 3.53 -1.93 1.83
C GLU A 68 2.06 -2.40 1.81
N ASP A 69 1.14 -1.44 1.68
CA ASP A 69 -0.29 -1.65 1.64
C ASP A 69 -0.95 -1.55 0.26
N TYR A 70 -0.21 -1.33 -0.84
CA TYR A 70 -0.83 -1.04 -2.15
C TYR A 70 -0.07 -1.68 -3.31
N ILE A 71 -0.83 -2.31 -4.20
CA ILE A 71 -0.37 -2.94 -5.42
C ILE A 71 -0.67 -1.98 -6.58
N ARG A 72 0.36 -1.64 -7.37
CA ARG A 72 0.18 -0.85 -8.59
C ARG A 72 -0.16 -1.77 -9.75
N ILE A 73 -1.36 -1.66 -10.30
CA ILE A 73 -1.79 -2.37 -11.52
C ILE A 73 -1.86 -1.35 -12.65
N ARG A 74 -0.89 -1.42 -13.58
CA ARG A 74 -0.74 -0.53 -14.75
C ARG A 74 -0.68 0.96 -14.35
N SER A 75 -1.82 1.66 -14.35
CA SER A 75 -1.95 3.08 -13.97
C SER A 75 -2.69 3.32 -12.66
N MET A 76 -3.30 2.29 -12.05
CA MET A 76 -4.12 2.40 -10.85
C MET A 76 -3.35 1.89 -9.62
N VAL A 77 -3.42 2.62 -8.51
CA VAL A 77 -2.88 2.18 -7.22
C VAL A 77 -4.03 1.63 -6.39
N LEU A 78 -4.00 0.34 -6.08
CA LEU A 78 -5.05 -0.33 -5.32
C LEU A 78 -4.50 -0.79 -3.97
N PRO A 79 -5.21 -0.54 -2.85
CA PRO A 79 -4.93 -1.21 -1.59
C PRO A 79 -4.83 -2.74 -1.77
N ASN A 80 -3.84 -3.38 -1.16
CA ASN A 80 -3.69 -4.84 -1.10
C ASN A 80 -4.96 -5.52 -0.54
N SER A 81 -5.70 -4.82 0.32
CA SER A 81 -6.97 -5.26 0.91
C SER A 81 -8.13 -5.34 -0.09
N ILE A 82 -8.03 -4.78 -1.30
CA ILE A 82 -9.15 -4.75 -2.25
C ILE A 82 -9.60 -6.15 -2.66
N PHE A 83 -8.67 -7.09 -2.82
CA PHE A 83 -9.01 -8.46 -3.20
C PHE A 83 -9.92 -9.11 -2.14
N LEU A 84 -9.52 -9.02 -0.87
CA LEU A 84 -10.29 -9.56 0.24
C LEU A 84 -11.61 -8.80 0.43
N ALA A 85 -11.63 -7.48 0.29
CA ALA A 85 -12.86 -6.70 0.35
C ALA A 85 -13.87 -7.14 -0.74
N SER A 86 -13.40 -7.32 -1.98
CA SER A 86 -14.24 -7.83 -3.07
C SER A 86 -14.78 -9.23 -2.77
N PHE A 87 -13.95 -10.13 -2.23
CA PHE A 87 -14.36 -11.47 -1.83
C PHE A 87 -15.46 -11.43 -0.77
N PHE A 88 -15.27 -10.68 0.33
CA PHE A 88 -16.27 -10.60 1.39
C PHE A 88 -17.56 -9.91 0.95
N ILE A 89 -17.48 -8.88 0.10
CA ILE A 89 -18.68 -8.28 -0.50
C ILE A 89 -19.43 -9.29 -1.37
N SER A 90 -18.73 -10.00 -2.26
CA SER A 90 -19.36 -11.02 -3.12
C SER A 90 -19.98 -12.15 -2.29
N SER A 91 -19.30 -12.59 -1.23
CA SER A 91 -19.79 -13.59 -0.29
C SER A 91 -21.05 -13.11 0.44
N LEU A 92 -21.08 -11.85 0.87
CA LEU A 92 -22.27 -11.26 1.51
C LEU A 92 -23.46 -11.20 0.55
N VAL A 93 -23.23 -10.79 -0.71
CA VAL A 93 -24.27 -10.74 -1.74
C VAL A 93 -24.81 -12.14 -2.03
N LEU A 94 -23.93 -13.13 -2.22
CA LEU A 94 -24.33 -14.52 -2.42
C LEU A 94 -25.10 -15.07 -1.22
N PHE A 95 -24.65 -14.80 0.00
CA PHE A 95 -25.33 -15.20 1.22
C PHE A 95 -26.75 -14.63 1.29
N VAL A 96 -26.93 -13.34 1.00
CA VAL A 96 -28.25 -12.70 0.97
C VAL A 96 -29.15 -13.32 -0.09
N ILE A 97 -28.62 -13.55 -1.30
CA ILE A 97 -29.38 -14.19 -2.39
C ILE A 97 -29.84 -15.59 -1.96
N ILE A 98 -28.93 -16.44 -1.47
CA ILE A 98 -29.24 -17.81 -1.05
C ILE A 98 -30.28 -17.78 0.09
N SER A 99 -30.11 -16.89 1.07
CA SER A 99 -31.03 -16.74 2.19
C SER A 99 -32.45 -16.29 1.78
N LEU A 100 -32.60 -15.61 0.64
CA LEU A 100 -33.92 -15.22 0.13
C LEU A 100 -34.65 -16.39 -0.56
N PHE A 101 -33.90 -17.31 -1.17
CA PHE A 101 -34.46 -18.49 -1.87
C PHE A 101 -34.62 -19.71 -0.96
N TYR A 102 -33.81 -19.83 0.09
CA TYR A 102 -33.91 -20.88 1.09
C TYR A 102 -34.54 -20.33 2.38
N SER A 103 -35.83 -20.65 2.59
CA SER A 103 -36.60 -20.24 3.77
C SER A 103 -36.28 -21.08 5.02
N GLY A 104 -34.99 -21.26 5.32
CA GLY A 104 -34.49 -21.97 6.50
C GLY A 104 -33.67 -21.02 7.36
N ASN A 105 -34.32 -20.37 8.33
CA ASN A 105 -33.64 -19.53 9.33
C ASN A 105 -33.04 -20.41 10.43
N ASP A 106 -32.09 -21.25 10.05
CA ASP A 106 -31.33 -22.04 11.00
C ASP A 106 -30.31 -21.16 11.72
N THR A 107 -30.02 -21.46 12.99
CA THR A 107 -29.06 -20.72 13.82
C THR A 107 -27.69 -20.61 13.15
N SER A 108 -27.30 -21.62 12.36
CA SER A 108 -26.06 -21.65 11.57
C SER A 108 -26.03 -20.59 10.47
N SER A 109 -27.14 -20.37 9.76
CA SER A 109 -27.29 -19.36 8.72
C SER A 109 -27.16 -17.96 9.29
N ILE A 110 -27.80 -17.69 10.43
CA ILE A 110 -27.71 -16.40 11.13
C ILE A 110 -26.27 -16.12 11.58
N PHE A 111 -25.59 -17.12 12.14
CA PHE A 111 -24.20 -17.00 12.55
C PHE A 111 -23.28 -16.72 11.36
N ALA A 112 -23.44 -17.45 10.25
CA ALA A 112 -22.68 -17.23 9.03
C ALA A 112 -22.87 -15.80 8.48
N GLY A 113 -24.12 -15.31 8.47
CA GLY A 113 -24.44 -13.95 8.05
C GLY A 113 -23.73 -12.88 8.90
N LEU A 114 -23.71 -13.03 10.23
CA LEU A 114 -23.01 -12.11 11.14
C LEU A 114 -21.49 -12.08 10.91
N VAL A 115 -20.87 -13.25 10.73
CA VAL A 115 -19.44 -13.35 10.45
C VAL A 115 -19.07 -12.70 9.13
N ILE A 116 -19.83 -12.98 8.06
CA ILE A 116 -19.58 -12.40 6.74
C ILE A 116 -19.81 -10.89 6.75
N ALA A 117 -20.87 -10.42 7.42
CA ALA A 117 -21.17 -8.99 7.51
C ALA A 117 -20.08 -8.21 8.27
N THR A 118 -19.62 -8.73 9.42
CA THR A 118 -18.55 -8.10 10.21
C THR A 118 -17.21 -8.08 9.46
N ALA A 119 -16.85 -9.19 8.82
CA ALA A 119 -15.64 -9.25 7.99
C ALA A 119 -15.72 -8.27 6.80
N SER A 120 -16.86 -8.23 6.09
CA SER A 120 -17.08 -7.29 4.99
C SER A 120 -16.95 -5.84 5.45
N ALA A 121 -17.59 -5.48 6.57
CA ALA A 121 -17.50 -4.13 7.12
C ALA A 121 -16.06 -3.74 7.51
N TYR A 122 -15.29 -4.67 8.09
CA TYR A 122 -13.89 -4.43 8.44
C TYR A 122 -13.03 -4.14 7.20
N PHE A 123 -13.13 -5.00 6.17
CA PHE A 123 -12.31 -4.88 4.96
C PHE A 123 -12.70 -3.69 4.09
N VAL A 124 -14.00 -3.38 3.99
CA VAL A 124 -14.47 -2.16 3.30
C VAL A 124 -13.93 -0.92 4.00
N ARG A 125 -14.00 -0.87 5.34
CA ARG A 125 -13.44 0.24 6.11
C ARG A 125 -11.94 0.38 5.91
N ASP A 126 -11.21 -0.73 5.84
CA ASP A 126 -9.77 -0.72 5.59
C ASP A 126 -9.44 -0.16 4.19
N VAL A 127 -10.15 -0.60 3.15
CA VAL A 127 -10.01 -0.07 1.79
C VAL A 127 -10.31 1.43 1.74
N VAL A 128 -11.43 1.88 2.34
CA VAL A 128 -11.79 3.31 2.38
C VAL A 128 -10.75 4.14 3.12
N ARG A 129 -10.24 3.64 4.25
CA ARG A 129 -9.18 4.32 5.01
C ARG A 129 -7.90 4.44 4.19
N LYS A 130 -7.52 3.38 3.47
CA LYS A 130 -6.34 3.35 2.62
C LYS A 130 -6.49 4.32 1.45
N ILE A 131 -7.63 4.33 0.75
CA ILE A 131 -7.89 5.28 -0.35
C ILE A 131 -7.86 6.75 0.13
N LYS A 132 -8.41 7.06 1.30
CA LYS A 132 -8.38 8.44 1.86
C LYS A 132 -7.00 8.93 2.30
N ARG A 133 -6.03 8.04 2.46
CA ARG A 133 -4.65 8.38 2.85
C ARG A 133 -3.75 8.66 1.64
N PHE A 134 -4.26 8.42 0.43
CA PHE A 134 -3.63 8.74 -0.84
C PHE A 134 -3.95 10.17 -1.27
#